data_AF-A0A7W5CG31-F1
#
_entry.id   AF-A0A7W5CG31-F1
#
_cell.length_a   1.000
_cell.length_b   1.000
_cell.length_c   1.000
_cell.angle_alpha   90.00
_cell.angle_beta   90.00
_cell.angle_gamma   90.00
#
_symmetry.space_group_name_H-M   'P 1'
#
loop_
_entity.id
_entity.type
_entity.pdbx_description
1 polymer ?
#
loop_
_entity_poly.entity_id
_entity_poly.type
_entity_poly.pdbx_seq_one_letter_code
_entity_poly.pdbx_strand_id
1 'polypeptide(L)'
;MIVLALLSTITTAGVALTILFLTHGRTDDDRGGARAEMVKYFGMAAVAALLCGAMNVVEAAGGGTAAAAGGNATNVMAAGMVWAGARRLNRRRAVGAVGIVAGGIFLLGLTFLLSLEEATVLKTAGLVVFAFLGALECARRPLGDLRGSRLLTWTMGVYAAYNAARIGVVVTVGTAPLVEPGVVSPEATAIVSAVAIALVSTSAVRIGRQLDDRPSPGTRAHDRGALRREAARLVAAHGSARVTLVRVPEIDLIRTAHSVACGDEMLRAAADAVDDALSEAVTGVPSRDTVFAVAPEGMTTDAVEIAVRLAFARRMVLLDFDDVPDLSFEHSVIRTVDALSALMNHRRPHARPGGVDEL
;
A
#
# COMPACT_ATOMS: atom_id res chain seq x y z
N MET A 1 25.08 -18.33 -26.55
CA MET A 1 25.36 -17.99 -25.13
C MET A 1 25.39 -16.48 -24.87
N ILE A 2 26.09 -15.66 -25.66
CA ILE A 2 26.13 -14.18 -25.50
C ILE A 2 24.74 -13.50 -25.53
N VAL A 3 23.82 -13.96 -26.39
CA VAL A 3 22.48 -13.34 -26.53
C VAL A 3 21.63 -13.51 -25.26
N LEU A 4 21.66 -14.68 -24.62
CA LEU A 4 20.98 -14.94 -23.35
C LEU A 4 21.57 -14.11 -22.21
N ALA A 5 22.90 -13.98 -22.16
CA ALA A 5 23.60 -13.15 -21.20
C ALA A 5 23.23 -11.65 -21.34
N LEU A 6 23.16 -11.14 -22.57
CA LEU A 6 22.76 -9.76 -22.84
C LEU A 6 21.29 -9.50 -22.45
N LEU A 7 20.36 -10.39 -22.81
CA LEU A 7 18.94 -10.28 -22.44
C LEU A 7 18.75 -10.31 -20.92
N SER A 8 19.49 -11.17 -20.23
CA SER A 8 19.48 -11.32 -18.78
C SER A 8 19.98 -10.05 -18.06
N THR A 9 21.04 -9.43 -18.58
CA THR A 9 21.55 -8.14 -18.09
C THR A 9 20.57 -6.99 -18.34
N ILE A 10 20.01 -6.90 -19.56
CA ILE A 10 19.03 -5.87 -19.93
C ILE A 10 17.77 -5.98 -19.07
N THR A 11 17.27 -7.20 -18.86
CA THR A 11 16.09 -7.44 -18.01
C THR A 11 16.37 -7.00 -16.57
N THR A 12 17.55 -7.32 -16.05
CA THR A 12 17.93 -6.93 -14.69
C THR A 12 18.09 -5.41 -14.55
N ALA A 13 18.75 -4.77 -15.51
CA ALA A 13 18.90 -3.31 -15.54
C ALA A 13 17.54 -2.62 -15.67
N GLY A 14 16.65 -3.14 -16.52
CA GLY A 14 15.28 -2.66 -16.68
C GLY A 14 14.47 -2.77 -15.40
N VAL A 15 14.51 -3.92 -14.72
CA VAL A 15 13.84 -4.10 -13.42
C VAL A 15 14.46 -3.22 -12.35
N ALA A 16 15.80 -3.09 -12.29
CA ALA A 16 16.47 -2.16 -11.37
C ALA A 16 16.08 -0.69 -11.62
N LEU A 17 15.88 -0.30 -12.89
CA LEU A 17 15.38 1.01 -13.27
C LEU A 17 13.90 1.20 -12.90
N THR A 18 13.05 0.19 -13.12
CA THR A 18 11.65 0.20 -12.66
C THR A 18 11.58 0.31 -11.15
N ILE A 19 12.45 -0.43 -10.46
CA ILE A 19 12.68 -0.38 -9.02
C ILE A 19 13.05 1.05 -8.61
N LEU A 20 14.04 1.67 -9.26
CA LEU A 20 14.43 3.06 -9.02
C LEU A 20 13.26 4.03 -9.25
N PHE A 21 12.55 3.91 -10.36
CA PHE A 21 11.44 4.80 -10.70
C PHE A 21 10.28 4.68 -9.72
N LEU A 22 9.88 3.45 -9.37
CA LEU A 22 8.84 3.19 -8.37
C LEU A 22 9.28 3.63 -6.98
N THR A 23 10.56 3.48 -6.64
CA THR A 23 11.08 3.92 -5.35
C THR A 23 11.28 5.43 -5.24
N HIS A 24 11.49 6.12 -6.37
CA HIS A 24 11.66 7.56 -6.46
C HIS A 24 10.35 8.35 -6.49
N GLY A 25 9.18 7.70 -6.33
CA GLY A 25 7.85 8.34 -6.36
C GLY A 25 7.83 9.81 -5.94
N ARG A 26 7.31 10.66 -6.84
CA ARG A 26 7.30 12.14 -6.85
C ARG A 26 7.53 12.76 -5.47
N THR A 27 8.59 13.56 -5.37
CA THR A 27 9.04 14.31 -4.18
C THR A 27 7.98 15.19 -3.51
N ASP A 28 6.84 15.43 -4.16
CA ASP A 28 5.76 16.29 -3.66
C ASP A 28 4.43 15.55 -3.41
N ASP A 29 4.37 14.22 -3.61
CA ASP A 29 3.19 13.42 -3.26
C ASP A 29 3.31 12.91 -1.81
N ASP A 30 2.98 13.78 -0.86
CA ASP A 30 2.71 13.48 0.57
C ASP A 30 1.47 12.56 0.74
N ARG A 31 1.25 11.63 -0.19
CA ARG A 31 0.09 10.73 -0.29
C ARG A 31 0.33 9.31 0.24
N GLY A 32 1.55 8.99 0.68
CA GLY A 32 1.93 7.64 1.11
C GLY A 32 2.17 7.53 2.61
N GLY A 33 1.21 7.00 3.37
CA GLY A 33 1.41 6.67 4.78
C GLY A 33 2.39 5.51 5.01
N ALA A 34 2.53 5.08 6.26
CA ALA A 34 3.43 4.01 6.66
C ALA A 34 3.14 2.70 5.91
N ARG A 35 1.88 2.40 5.59
CA ARG A 35 1.51 1.21 4.82
C ARG A 35 1.94 1.33 3.36
N ALA A 36 1.78 2.48 2.74
CA ALA A 36 2.24 2.72 1.37
C ALA A 36 3.77 2.56 1.26
N GLU A 37 4.52 3.11 2.23
CA GLU A 37 5.97 2.93 2.31
C GLU A 37 6.35 1.45 2.53
N MET A 38 5.63 0.74 3.41
CA MET A 38 5.86 -0.71 3.58
C MET A 38 5.64 -1.47 2.27
N VAL A 39 4.50 -1.24 1.59
CA VAL A 39 4.18 -1.92 0.31
C VAL A 39 5.25 -1.62 -0.73
N LYS A 40 5.69 -0.37 -0.82
CA LYS A 40 6.75 0.07 -1.72
C LYS A 40 8.04 -0.69 -1.46
N TYR A 41 8.65 -0.58 -0.28
CA TYR A 41 9.95 -1.21 -0.01
C TYR A 41 9.91 -2.74 0.07
N PHE A 42 8.88 -3.32 0.70
CA PHE A 42 8.78 -4.78 0.84
C PHE A 42 8.33 -5.43 -0.47
N GLY A 43 7.46 -4.78 -1.24
CA GLY A 43 7.08 -5.23 -2.59
C GLY A 43 8.30 -5.22 -3.52
N MET A 44 9.10 -4.17 -3.45
CA MET A 44 10.37 -4.05 -4.17
C MET A 44 11.38 -5.13 -3.78
N ALA A 45 11.49 -5.45 -2.49
CA ALA A 45 12.30 -6.56 -2.02
C ALA A 45 11.83 -7.90 -2.62
N ALA A 46 10.51 -8.11 -2.70
CA ALA A 46 9.94 -9.31 -3.31
C ALA A 46 10.24 -9.40 -4.82
N VAL A 47 10.12 -8.28 -5.56
CA VAL A 47 10.49 -8.23 -6.98
C VAL A 47 11.98 -8.55 -7.18
N ALA A 48 12.86 -7.97 -6.35
CA ALA A 48 14.28 -8.26 -6.40
C ALA A 48 14.60 -9.72 -6.08
N ALA A 49 13.92 -10.32 -5.09
CA ALA A 49 14.07 -11.74 -4.77
C ALA A 49 13.59 -12.67 -5.89
N LEU A 50 12.46 -12.36 -6.53
CA LEU A 50 11.95 -13.10 -7.70
C LEU A 50 12.94 -13.04 -8.86
N LEU A 51 13.47 -11.85 -9.15
CA LEU A 51 14.47 -11.69 -10.19
C LEU A 51 15.75 -12.43 -9.85
N CYS A 52 16.21 -12.42 -8.59
CA CYS A 52 17.34 -13.25 -8.17
C CYS A 52 17.07 -14.74 -8.46
N GLY A 53 15.90 -15.25 -8.11
CA GLY A 53 15.51 -16.64 -8.39
C GLY A 53 15.53 -16.95 -9.89
N ALA A 54 14.90 -16.09 -10.71
CA ALA A 54 14.89 -16.26 -12.16
C ALA A 54 16.30 -16.24 -12.76
N MET A 55 17.16 -15.35 -12.29
CA MET A 55 18.54 -15.21 -12.76
C MET A 55 19.40 -16.40 -12.37
N ASN A 56 19.23 -16.96 -11.16
CA ASN A 56 19.90 -18.20 -10.77
C ASN A 56 19.44 -19.39 -11.65
N VAL A 57 18.17 -19.45 -12.05
CA VAL A 57 17.68 -20.48 -12.99
C VAL A 57 18.32 -20.29 -14.37
N VAL A 58 18.39 -19.06 -14.86
CA VAL A 58 19.04 -18.74 -16.14
C VAL A 58 20.53 -19.06 -16.09
N GLU A 59 21.20 -18.79 -14.97
CA GLU A 59 22.60 -19.14 -14.74
C GLU A 59 22.79 -20.66 -14.80
N ALA A 60 21.98 -21.43 -14.07
CA ALA A 60 22.00 -22.89 -14.08
C ALA A 60 21.72 -23.49 -15.48
N ALA A 61 20.93 -22.81 -16.31
CA ALA A 61 20.66 -23.17 -17.70
C ALA A 61 21.77 -22.74 -18.68
N GLY A 62 22.91 -22.23 -18.22
CA GLY A 62 24.04 -21.80 -19.06
C GLY A 62 24.01 -20.32 -19.47
N GLY A 63 23.27 -19.48 -18.74
CA GLY A 63 23.20 -18.03 -18.97
C GLY A 63 24.48 -17.25 -18.65
N GLY A 64 25.45 -17.91 -18.02
CA GLY A 64 26.80 -17.39 -17.80
C GLY A 64 26.88 -16.22 -16.81
N THR A 65 27.99 -15.48 -16.85
CA THR A 65 28.35 -14.43 -15.87
C THR A 65 27.30 -13.33 -15.73
N ALA A 66 26.57 -13.01 -16.80
CA ALA A 66 25.49 -12.02 -16.74
C ALA A 66 24.31 -12.46 -15.86
N ALA A 67 23.94 -13.73 -15.95
CA ALA A 67 22.89 -14.32 -15.14
C ALA A 67 23.31 -14.33 -13.66
N ALA A 68 24.55 -14.73 -13.39
CA ALA A 68 25.16 -14.65 -12.06
C ALA A 68 25.21 -13.21 -11.52
N ALA A 69 25.63 -12.24 -12.33
CA ALA A 69 25.75 -10.84 -11.95
C ALA A 69 24.41 -10.24 -11.53
N GLY A 70 23.36 -10.44 -12.32
CA GLY A 70 22.06 -9.92 -11.96
C GLY A 70 21.40 -10.69 -10.81
N GLY A 71 21.62 -12.01 -10.71
CA GLY A 71 21.23 -12.81 -9.55
C GLY A 71 21.89 -12.30 -8.26
N ASN A 72 23.18 -11.98 -8.32
CA ASN A 72 23.93 -11.48 -7.17
C ASN A 72 23.46 -10.09 -6.73
N ALA A 73 23.33 -9.16 -7.68
CA ALA A 73 22.90 -7.80 -7.43
C ALA A 73 21.50 -7.75 -6.79
N THR A 74 20.55 -8.46 -7.38
CA THR A 74 19.15 -8.43 -6.96
C THR A 74 18.93 -9.14 -5.62
N ASN A 75 19.76 -10.13 -5.28
CA ASN A 75 19.72 -10.75 -3.96
C ASN A 75 20.11 -9.75 -2.84
N VAL A 76 21.21 -9.01 -3.03
CA VAL A 76 21.64 -7.99 -2.07
C VAL A 76 20.60 -6.86 -1.99
N MET A 77 20.04 -6.45 -3.12
CA MET A 77 18.96 -5.45 -3.17
C MET A 77 17.72 -5.92 -2.39
N ALA A 78 17.34 -7.19 -2.46
CA ALA A 78 16.19 -7.71 -1.73
C ALA A 78 16.36 -7.51 -0.21
N ALA A 79 17.48 -7.95 0.36
CA ALA A 79 17.78 -7.76 1.78
C ALA A 79 17.90 -6.26 2.14
N GLY A 80 18.56 -5.47 1.30
CA GLY A 80 18.71 -4.02 1.49
C GLY A 80 17.37 -3.29 1.52
N MET A 81 16.44 -3.63 0.63
CA MET A 81 15.12 -3.02 0.56
C MET A 81 14.27 -3.32 1.80
N VAL A 82 14.35 -4.53 2.36
CA VAL A 82 13.69 -4.85 3.64
C VAL A 82 14.25 -3.96 4.76
N TRP A 83 15.58 -3.81 4.84
CA TRP A 83 16.21 -2.92 5.82
C TRP A 83 15.80 -1.45 5.64
N ALA A 84 15.80 -0.93 4.40
CA ALA A 84 15.36 0.45 4.14
C ALA A 84 13.89 0.67 4.46
N GLY A 85 13.02 -0.31 4.15
CA GLY A 85 11.62 -0.28 4.54
C GLY A 85 11.45 -0.24 6.06
N ALA A 86 12.18 -1.07 6.81
CA ALA A 86 12.17 -1.05 8.27
C ALA A 86 12.62 0.30 8.84
N ARG A 87 13.66 0.93 8.28
CA ARG A 87 14.11 2.28 8.68
C ARG A 87 13.05 3.34 8.45
N ARG A 88 12.37 3.28 7.30
CA ARG A 88 11.27 4.21 6.96
C ARG A 88 10.10 4.06 7.91
N LEU A 89 9.70 2.83 8.24
CA LEU A 89 8.67 2.55 9.24
C LEU A 89 9.04 3.08 10.63
N ASN A 90 10.34 3.11 10.96
CA ASN A 90 10.84 3.75 12.18
C ASN A 90 11.04 5.28 12.06
N ARG A 91 10.52 5.92 11.01
CA ARG A 91 10.63 7.36 10.75
C ARG A 91 12.07 7.88 10.70
N ARG A 92 13.04 7.01 10.41
CA ARG A 92 14.45 7.41 10.25
C ARG A 92 14.71 7.80 8.81
N ARG A 93 15.64 8.73 8.61
CA ARG A 93 16.19 9.01 7.27
C ARG A 93 16.74 7.70 6.71
N ALA A 94 16.10 7.19 5.66
CA ALA A 94 16.63 6.09 4.90
C ALA A 94 17.90 6.59 4.19
N VAL A 95 18.95 5.76 4.15
CA VAL A 95 19.81 5.79 2.97
C VAL A 95 18.84 5.46 1.84
N GLY A 96 18.60 6.41 0.94
CA GLY A 96 17.49 6.32 0.00
C GLY A 96 17.53 4.97 -0.73
N ALA A 97 16.37 4.43 -1.14
CA ALA A 97 16.30 3.26 -2.01
C ALA A 97 17.35 3.32 -3.13
N VAL A 98 17.60 4.52 -3.66
CA VAL A 98 18.66 4.88 -4.59
C VAL A 98 20.04 4.35 -4.18
N GLY A 99 20.47 4.47 -2.92
CA GLY A 99 21.76 3.94 -2.46
C GLY A 99 21.82 2.41 -2.45
N ILE A 100 20.72 1.73 -2.14
CA ILE A 100 20.64 0.26 -2.23
C ILE A 100 20.64 -0.19 -3.69
N VAL A 101 19.90 0.49 -4.56
CA VAL A 101 19.90 0.15 -5.99
C VAL A 101 21.26 0.47 -6.62
N ALA A 102 21.87 1.61 -6.28
CA ALA A 102 23.21 1.95 -6.72
C ALA A 102 24.24 0.91 -6.25
N GLY A 103 24.13 0.45 -4.99
CA GLY A 103 24.93 -0.67 -4.49
C GLY A 103 24.69 -1.98 -5.26
N GLY A 104 23.45 -2.27 -5.64
CA GLY A 104 23.10 -3.40 -6.50
C GLY A 104 23.70 -3.28 -7.90
N ILE A 105 23.59 -2.12 -8.54
CA ILE A 105 24.19 -1.82 -9.86
C ILE A 105 25.72 -1.92 -9.79
N PHE A 106 26.32 -1.43 -8.72
CA PHE A 106 27.76 -1.56 -8.48
C PHE A 106 28.17 -3.03 -8.34
N LEU A 107 27.42 -3.83 -7.58
CA LEU A 107 27.66 -5.28 -7.46
C LEU A 107 27.47 -6.02 -8.79
N LEU A 108 26.49 -5.60 -9.59
CA LEU A 108 26.28 -6.10 -10.95
C LEU A 108 27.52 -5.87 -11.81
N GLY A 109 28.07 -4.64 -11.81
CA GLY A 109 29.31 -4.31 -12.51
C GLY A 109 30.53 -5.08 -11.99
N LEU A 110 30.68 -5.17 -10.66
CA LEU A 110 31.80 -5.91 -10.04
C LEU A 110 31.78 -7.39 -10.37
N THR A 111 30.62 -8.01 -10.58
CA THR A 111 30.55 -9.44 -10.93
C THR A 111 31.14 -9.75 -12.32
N PHE A 112 31.28 -8.74 -13.20
CA PHE A 112 32.02 -8.91 -14.45
C PHE A 112 33.54 -8.73 -14.31
N LEU A 113 33.99 -8.17 -13.18
CA LEU A 113 35.41 -7.88 -12.92
C LEU A 113 36.05 -8.90 -11.97
N LEU A 114 35.24 -9.64 -11.21
CA LEU A 114 35.66 -10.64 -10.23
C LEU A 114 35.40 -12.06 -10.73
N SER A 115 36.11 -13.03 -10.17
CA SER A 115 35.70 -14.43 -10.33
C SER A 115 34.32 -14.66 -9.72
N LEU A 116 33.60 -15.67 -10.21
CA LEU A 116 32.25 -16.00 -9.71
C LEU A 116 32.25 -16.31 -8.21
N GLU A 117 33.34 -16.91 -7.72
CA GLU A 117 33.53 -17.24 -6.31
C GLU A 117 33.69 -15.98 -5.46
N GLU A 118 34.56 -15.06 -5.86
CA GLU A 118 34.75 -13.76 -5.18
C GLU A 118 33.47 -12.92 -5.19
N ALA A 119 32.75 -12.89 -6.33
CA ALA A 119 31.47 -12.20 -6.44
C ALA A 119 30.41 -12.81 -5.51
N THR A 120 30.40 -14.14 -5.37
CA THR A 120 29.53 -14.86 -4.43
C THR A 120 29.85 -14.52 -2.99
N VAL A 121 31.13 -14.42 -2.62
CA VAL A 121 31.56 -14.01 -1.28
C VAL A 121 31.12 -12.57 -0.99
N LEU A 122 31.34 -11.65 -1.94
CA LEU A 122 30.97 -10.25 -1.79
C LEU A 122 29.46 -10.05 -1.62
N LYS A 123 28.66 -10.75 -2.43
CA LYS A 123 27.19 -10.82 -2.25
C LYS A 123 26.84 -11.32 -0.86
N THR A 124 27.45 -12.43 -0.43
CA THR A 124 27.16 -13.05 0.87
C THR A 124 27.44 -12.06 2.00
N ALA A 125 28.55 -11.31 1.92
CA ALA A 125 28.85 -10.22 2.85
C ALA A 125 27.78 -9.13 2.85
N GLY A 126 27.31 -8.71 1.66
CA GLY A 126 26.19 -7.77 1.54
C GLY A 126 24.90 -8.28 2.21
N LEU A 127 24.59 -9.56 2.05
CA LEU A 127 23.44 -10.20 2.70
C LEU A 127 23.58 -10.20 4.22
N VAL A 128 24.75 -10.53 4.77
CA VAL A 128 25.02 -10.46 6.21
C VAL A 128 24.76 -9.05 6.73
N VAL A 129 25.35 -8.04 6.09
CA VAL A 129 25.23 -6.64 6.51
C VAL A 129 23.77 -6.19 6.49
N PHE A 130 23.07 -6.33 5.36
CA PHE A 130 21.70 -5.83 5.26
C PHE A 130 20.70 -6.65 6.07
N ALA A 131 20.88 -7.97 6.18
CA ALA A 131 20.03 -8.80 7.02
C ALA A 131 20.22 -8.47 8.51
N PHE A 132 21.46 -8.30 8.96
CA PHE A 132 21.75 -7.90 10.34
C PHE A 132 21.21 -6.51 10.67
N LEU A 133 21.48 -5.52 9.81
CA LEU A 133 20.93 -4.18 9.97
C LEU A 133 19.40 -4.18 9.91
N GLY A 134 18.81 -5.00 9.04
CA GLY A 134 17.38 -5.23 8.95
C GLY A 134 16.80 -5.77 10.26
N ALA A 135 17.43 -6.78 10.85
CA ALA A 135 17.03 -7.33 12.15
C ALA A 135 17.08 -6.28 13.26
N LEU A 136 18.18 -5.52 13.36
CA LEU A 136 18.32 -4.45 14.34
C LEU A 136 17.25 -3.38 14.19
N GLU A 137 16.91 -3.02 12.95
CA GLU A 137 15.89 -2.01 12.70
C GLU A 137 14.47 -2.54 12.95
N CYS A 138 14.19 -3.81 12.66
CA CYS A 138 12.91 -4.45 12.96
C CYS A 138 12.66 -4.61 14.46
N ALA A 139 13.73 -4.72 15.26
CA ALA A 139 13.65 -4.77 16.72
C ALA A 139 13.39 -3.39 17.35
N ARG A 140 13.64 -2.29 16.63
CA ARG A 140 13.49 -0.92 17.14
C ARG A 140 12.04 -0.45 17.07
N ARG A 141 11.63 0.37 18.04
CA ARG A 141 10.35 1.08 18.03
C ARG A 141 10.34 2.21 17.01
N PRO A 142 9.17 2.55 16.43
CA PRO A 142 7.84 1.95 16.65
C PRO A 142 7.60 0.59 15.99
N LEU A 143 8.39 0.17 14.99
CA LEU A 143 8.15 -1.07 14.25
C LEU A 143 8.14 -2.31 15.16
N GLY A 144 9.05 -2.36 16.13
CA GLY A 144 9.19 -3.43 17.10
C GLY A 144 7.94 -3.72 17.92
N ASP A 145 7.04 -2.75 18.08
CA ASP A 145 5.80 -2.91 18.84
C ASP A 145 4.66 -3.55 18.02
N LEU A 146 4.81 -3.65 16.69
CA LEU A 146 3.78 -4.21 15.81
C LEU A 146 3.80 -5.74 15.79
N ARG A 147 2.61 -6.38 15.74
CA ARG A 147 2.53 -7.84 15.56
C ARG A 147 3.17 -8.25 14.24
N GLY A 148 4.10 -9.20 14.29
CA GLY A 148 4.91 -9.63 13.13
C GLY A 148 6.32 -9.07 13.11
N SER A 149 6.63 -8.00 13.86
CA SER A 149 8.00 -7.44 13.97
C SER A 149 9.00 -8.45 14.53
N ARG A 150 8.60 -9.22 15.55
CA ARG A 150 9.44 -10.27 16.17
C ARG A 150 9.78 -11.37 15.17
N LEU A 151 8.81 -11.81 14.37
CA LEU A 151 9.05 -12.82 13.34
C LEU A 151 10.03 -12.29 12.30
N LEU A 152 9.80 -11.06 11.81
CA LEU A 152 10.69 -10.40 10.85
C LEU A 152 12.11 -10.24 11.40
N THR A 153 12.24 -9.83 12.66
CA THR A 153 13.53 -9.68 13.37
C THR A 153 14.27 -11.00 13.43
N TRP A 154 13.59 -12.08 13.86
CA TRP A 154 14.18 -13.42 13.92
C TRP A 154 14.56 -13.94 12.54
N THR A 155 13.70 -13.79 11.54
CA THR A 155 13.98 -14.20 10.16
C THR A 155 15.23 -13.52 9.63
N MET A 156 15.31 -12.19 9.76
CA MET A 156 16.47 -11.43 9.29
C MET A 156 17.73 -11.76 10.09
N GLY A 157 17.62 -11.97 11.41
CA GLY A 157 18.74 -12.34 12.27
C GLY A 157 19.30 -13.74 11.98
N VAL A 158 18.43 -14.74 11.84
CA VAL A 158 18.83 -16.12 11.48
C VAL A 158 19.40 -16.16 10.07
N TYR A 159 18.81 -15.42 9.12
CA TYR A 159 19.33 -15.33 7.76
C TYR A 159 20.71 -14.67 7.72
N ALA A 160 20.94 -13.61 8.52
CA ALA A 160 22.26 -13.00 8.67
C ALA A 160 23.27 -13.99 9.27
N ALA A 161 22.89 -14.71 10.33
CA ALA A 161 23.75 -15.68 10.99
C ALA A 161 24.14 -16.84 10.05
N TYR A 162 23.18 -17.36 9.27
CA TYR A 162 23.45 -18.38 8.25
C TYR A 162 24.47 -17.89 7.22
N ASN A 163 24.27 -16.71 6.65
CA ASN A 163 25.20 -16.15 5.67
C ASN A 163 26.57 -15.79 6.27
N ALA A 164 26.62 -15.39 7.55
CA ALA A 164 27.88 -15.16 8.26
C ALA A 164 28.65 -16.46 8.48
N ALA A 165 27.94 -17.55 8.81
CA ALA A 165 28.55 -18.88 8.89
C ALA A 165 29.11 -19.32 7.54
N ARG A 166 28.41 -19.03 6.42
CA ARG A 166 28.94 -19.29 5.07
C ARG A 166 30.26 -18.56 4.81
N ILE A 167 30.35 -17.28 5.17
CA ILE A 167 31.61 -16.52 5.07
C ILE A 167 32.69 -17.15 5.96
N GLY A 168 32.34 -17.55 7.19
CA GLY A 168 33.25 -18.26 8.09
C GLY A 168 33.82 -19.53 7.46
N VAL A 169 32.98 -20.35 6.83
CA VAL A 169 33.42 -21.55 6.09
C VAL A 169 34.40 -21.17 4.98
N VAL A 170 34.10 -20.13 4.19
CA VAL A 170 35.00 -19.66 3.12
C VAL A 170 36.37 -19.25 3.66
N VAL A 171 36.39 -18.53 4.79
CA VAL A 171 37.65 -18.11 5.42
C VAL A 171 38.45 -19.30 5.93
N THR A 172 37.79 -20.36 6.39
CA THR A 172 38.46 -21.54 6.99
C THR A 172 38.87 -22.63 5.99
N VAL A 173 38.07 -22.88 4.95
CA VAL A 173 38.21 -24.05 4.06
C VAL A 173 38.32 -23.64 2.58
N GLY A 174 38.23 -22.34 2.28
CA GLY A 174 38.20 -21.83 0.90
C GLY A 174 36.80 -21.86 0.29
N THR A 175 36.71 -21.57 -1.00
CA THR A 175 35.45 -21.32 -1.73
C THR A 175 34.75 -22.58 -2.22
N ALA A 176 35.44 -23.73 -2.29
CA ALA A 176 34.91 -25.01 -2.79
C ALA A 176 33.56 -25.43 -2.15
N PRO A 177 33.35 -25.30 -0.81
CA PRO A 177 32.08 -25.64 -0.18
C PRO A 177 30.89 -24.80 -0.65
N LEU A 178 31.12 -23.62 -1.27
CA LEU A 178 30.04 -22.80 -1.82
C LEU A 178 29.47 -23.35 -3.13
N VAL A 179 30.18 -24.27 -3.78
CA VAL A 179 29.83 -24.83 -5.10
C VAL A 179 29.53 -26.33 -5.00
N GLU A 180 30.12 -27.02 -4.02
CA GLU A 180 29.88 -28.44 -3.78
C GLU A 180 28.61 -28.70 -2.93
N PRO A 181 28.00 -29.90 -3.05
CA PRO A 181 26.85 -30.29 -2.22
C PRO A 181 27.17 -30.28 -0.72
N GLY A 182 26.29 -29.67 0.07
CA GLY A 182 26.50 -29.54 1.51
C GLY A 182 25.63 -28.45 2.15
N VAL A 183 25.83 -28.21 3.44
CA VAL A 183 25.00 -27.27 4.24
C VAL A 183 25.17 -25.79 3.86
N VAL A 184 26.23 -25.46 3.13
CA VAL A 184 26.54 -24.10 2.63
C VAL A 184 26.47 -23.99 1.10
N SER A 185 25.97 -25.04 0.45
CA SER A 185 25.85 -25.15 -1.01
C SER A 185 24.86 -24.14 -1.60
N PRO A 186 24.83 -23.97 -2.94
CA PRO A 186 23.84 -23.13 -3.61
C PRO A 186 22.40 -23.61 -3.35
N GLU A 187 22.19 -24.93 -3.31
CA GLU A 187 20.90 -25.57 -3.07
C GLU A 187 20.39 -25.30 -1.65
N ALA A 188 21.25 -25.52 -0.64
CA ALA A 188 20.92 -25.22 0.75
C ALA A 188 20.60 -23.73 0.93
N THR A 189 21.38 -22.85 0.27
CA THR A 189 21.16 -21.41 0.30
C THR A 189 19.84 -21.03 -0.35
N ALA A 190 19.44 -21.68 -1.45
CA ALA A 190 18.16 -21.44 -2.10
C ALA A 190 16.99 -21.83 -1.20
N ILE A 191 17.07 -22.98 -0.52
CA ILE A 191 16.06 -23.42 0.46
C ILE A 191 15.95 -22.42 1.61
N VAL A 192 17.07 -22.04 2.22
CA VAL A 192 17.10 -21.06 3.32
C VAL A 192 16.52 -19.71 2.87
N SER A 193 16.86 -19.26 1.66
CA SER A 193 16.34 -18.02 1.08
C SER A 193 14.83 -18.09 0.84
N ALA A 194 14.31 -19.21 0.33
CA ALA A 194 12.88 -19.40 0.10
C ALA A 194 12.09 -19.36 1.42
N VAL A 195 12.60 -20.03 2.47
CA VAL A 195 12.02 -19.98 3.81
C VAL A 195 12.05 -18.54 4.35
N ALA A 196 13.17 -17.83 4.21
CA ALA A 196 13.29 -16.44 4.63
C ALA A 196 12.27 -15.54 3.92
N ILE A 197 12.11 -15.67 2.60
CA ILE A 197 11.14 -14.91 1.81
C ILE A 197 9.71 -15.17 2.30
N ALA A 198 9.33 -16.42 2.56
CA ALA A 198 8.00 -16.77 3.05
C ALA A 198 7.72 -16.16 4.44
N LEU A 199 8.69 -16.20 5.35
CA LEU A 199 8.56 -15.64 6.69
C LEU A 199 8.57 -14.10 6.70
N VAL A 200 9.41 -13.47 5.85
CA VAL A 200 9.40 -12.01 5.63
C VAL A 200 8.05 -11.58 5.08
N SER A 201 7.51 -12.27 4.08
CA SER A 201 6.21 -11.96 3.48
C SER A 201 5.07 -12.10 4.49
N THR A 202 5.07 -13.19 5.28
CA THR A 202 4.10 -13.40 6.35
C THR A 202 4.16 -12.28 7.40
N SER A 203 5.37 -11.87 7.77
CA SER A 203 5.58 -10.77 8.71
C SER A 203 5.10 -9.43 8.15
N ALA A 204 5.41 -9.14 6.89
CA ALA A 204 4.97 -7.94 6.20
C ALA A 204 3.44 -7.84 6.14
N VAL A 205 2.74 -8.94 5.85
CA VAL A 205 1.26 -8.98 5.89
C VAL A 205 0.73 -8.69 7.30
N ARG A 206 1.33 -9.28 8.34
CA ARG A 206 0.92 -9.05 9.74
C ARG A 206 1.15 -7.60 10.17
N ILE A 207 2.29 -7.02 9.82
CA ILE A 207 2.63 -5.62 10.08
C ILE A 207 1.67 -4.69 9.32
N GLY A 208 1.47 -4.93 8.02
CA GLY A 208 0.63 -4.10 7.16
C GLY A 208 -0.85 -4.05 7.57
N ARG A 209 -1.36 -5.07 8.26
CA ARG A 209 -2.72 -5.07 8.84
C ARG A 209 -2.88 -4.13 10.04
N GLN A 210 -1.78 -3.68 10.64
CA GLN A 210 -1.77 -2.77 11.79
C GLN A 210 -1.33 -1.35 11.42
N LEU A 211 -0.81 -1.16 10.21
CA LEU A 211 -0.48 0.15 9.69
C LEU A 211 -1.78 0.82 9.23
N ASP A 212 -2.44 1.49 10.18
CA ASP A 212 -3.56 2.40 9.92
C ASP A 212 -3.02 3.67 9.26
N ASP A 213 -2.88 3.64 7.94
CA ASP A 213 -2.81 4.89 7.20
C ASP A 213 -4.16 5.58 7.35
N ARG A 214 -4.14 6.86 7.79
CA ARG A 214 -5.33 7.70 7.70
C ARG A 214 -5.79 7.62 6.25
N PRO A 215 -7.02 7.19 5.98
CA PRO A 215 -7.46 7.02 4.60
C PRO A 215 -7.35 8.37 3.88
N SER A 216 -6.88 8.35 2.63
CA SER A 216 -6.64 9.56 1.85
C SER A 216 -7.95 10.34 1.65
N PRO A 217 -7.92 11.68 1.67
CA PRO A 217 -9.06 12.50 1.29
C PRO A 217 -9.67 12.04 -0.04
N GLY A 218 -11.01 12.04 -0.13
CA GLY A 218 -11.75 11.54 -1.30
C GLY A 218 -11.95 10.01 -1.33
N THR A 219 -11.50 9.27 -0.30
CA THR A 219 -11.86 7.85 -0.14
C THR A 219 -13.02 7.69 0.82
N ARG A 220 -13.91 6.71 0.58
CA ARG A 220 -15.03 6.42 1.50
C ARG A 220 -14.60 6.16 2.94
N ALA A 221 -13.42 5.57 3.13
CA ALA A 221 -12.88 5.32 4.47
C ALA A 221 -12.49 6.63 5.18
N HIS A 222 -11.99 7.63 4.44
CA HIS A 222 -11.68 8.95 4.96
C HIS A 222 -12.94 9.64 5.43
N ASP A 223 -13.96 9.65 4.57
CA ASP A 223 -15.25 10.27 4.81
C ASP A 223 -15.93 9.63 6.02
N ARG A 224 -15.95 8.29 6.11
CA ARG A 224 -16.44 7.57 7.31
C ARG A 224 -15.71 8.01 8.58
N GLY A 225 -14.39 8.19 8.50
CA GLY A 225 -13.57 8.64 9.61
C GLY A 225 -13.87 10.10 10.00
N ALA A 226 -14.03 10.98 9.01
CA ALA A 226 -14.36 12.40 9.22
C ALA A 226 -15.74 12.54 9.87
N LEU A 227 -16.77 11.90 9.30
CA LEU A 227 -18.13 11.90 9.83
C LEU A 227 -18.20 11.36 11.26
N ARG A 228 -17.45 10.30 11.59
CA ARG A 228 -17.38 9.76 12.97
C ARG A 228 -16.72 10.71 13.94
N ARG A 229 -15.61 11.36 13.55
CA ARG A 229 -14.93 12.35 14.40
C ARG A 229 -15.85 13.53 14.67
N GLU A 230 -16.57 13.97 13.64
CA GLU A 230 -17.53 15.07 13.77
C GLU A 230 -18.71 14.71 14.66
N ALA A 231 -19.31 13.53 14.46
CA ALA A 231 -20.39 13.06 15.31
C ALA A 231 -19.93 12.92 16.78
N ALA A 232 -18.72 12.41 17.02
CA ALA A 232 -18.15 12.33 18.36
C ALA A 232 -18.01 13.72 18.99
N ARG A 233 -17.53 14.71 18.21
CA ARG A 233 -17.39 16.11 18.65
C ARG A 233 -18.74 16.71 19.03
N LEU A 234 -19.73 16.63 18.15
CA LEU A 234 -21.05 17.23 18.37
C LEU A 234 -21.82 16.53 19.50
N VAL A 235 -21.79 15.20 19.57
CA VAL A 235 -22.42 14.45 20.67
C VAL A 235 -21.78 14.80 22.00
N ALA A 236 -20.45 14.96 22.06
CA ALA A 236 -19.77 15.38 23.28
C ALA A 236 -20.11 16.83 23.69
N ALA A 237 -20.28 17.74 22.71
CA ALA A 237 -20.56 19.15 22.97
C ALA A 237 -22.04 19.45 23.27
N HIS A 238 -22.97 18.75 22.61
CA HIS A 238 -24.39 19.08 22.59
C HIS A 238 -25.31 17.93 23.02
N GLY A 239 -24.77 16.73 23.26
CA GLY A 239 -25.53 15.53 23.63
C GLY A 239 -26.17 14.79 22.45
N SER A 240 -26.23 15.42 21.28
CA SER A 240 -26.76 14.83 20.05
C SER A 240 -26.17 15.50 18.81
N ALA A 241 -26.37 14.85 17.65
CA ALA A 241 -26.04 15.39 16.35
C ALA A 241 -27.11 15.00 15.33
N ARG A 242 -27.35 15.86 14.34
CA ARG A 242 -28.20 15.53 13.20
C ARG A 242 -27.36 14.89 12.10
N VAL A 243 -27.89 13.82 11.53
CA VAL A 243 -27.38 13.18 10.33
C VAL A 243 -28.41 13.36 9.23
N THR A 244 -27.99 13.96 8.12
CA THR A 244 -28.80 14.06 6.89
C THR A 244 -28.18 13.14 5.86
N LEU A 245 -29.00 12.23 5.32
CA LEU A 245 -28.63 11.36 4.21
C LEU A 245 -29.29 11.92 2.96
N VAL A 246 -28.49 12.17 1.93
CA VAL A 246 -28.96 12.66 0.63
C VAL A 246 -28.61 11.60 -0.41
N ARG A 247 -29.61 11.18 -1.19
CA ARG A 247 -29.44 10.19 -2.26
C ARG A 247 -29.95 10.75 -3.57
N VAL A 248 -29.28 10.31 -4.64
CA VAL A 248 -29.75 10.46 -6.02
C VAL A 248 -30.39 9.13 -6.40
N PRO A 249 -31.73 8.97 -6.38
CA PRO A 249 -32.38 7.68 -6.60
C PRO A 249 -31.99 7.03 -7.92
N GLU A 250 -31.74 7.85 -8.93
CA GLU A 250 -31.43 7.41 -10.30
C GLU A 250 -29.93 7.17 -10.54
N ILE A 251 -29.09 7.18 -9.50
CA ILE A 251 -27.63 7.14 -9.68
C ILE A 251 -27.13 5.91 -10.44
N ASP A 252 -27.75 4.74 -10.22
CA ASP A 252 -27.37 3.53 -10.92
C ASP A 252 -27.89 3.51 -12.37
N LEU A 253 -29.00 4.20 -12.67
CA LEU A 253 -29.45 4.44 -14.04
C LEU A 253 -28.46 5.36 -14.76
N ILE A 254 -28.05 6.47 -14.15
CA ILE A 254 -27.05 7.39 -14.70
C ILE A 254 -25.74 6.66 -15.01
N ARG A 255 -25.28 5.81 -14.08
CA ARG A 255 -24.06 5.01 -14.28
C ARG A 255 -24.17 4.01 -15.42
N THR A 256 -25.36 3.46 -15.62
CA THR A 256 -25.63 2.46 -16.66
C THR A 256 -25.84 3.12 -18.03
N ALA A 257 -26.53 4.26 -18.07
CA ALA A 257 -26.85 4.98 -19.30
C ALA A 257 -25.66 5.79 -19.86
N HIS A 258 -24.85 6.40 -18.98
CA HIS A 258 -23.74 7.26 -19.38
C HIS A 258 -22.39 6.61 -19.05
N SER A 259 -21.99 6.60 -17.78
CA SER A 259 -20.78 5.93 -17.30
C SER A 259 -20.67 5.96 -15.77
N VAL A 260 -19.82 5.10 -15.21
CA VAL A 260 -19.46 5.15 -13.78
C VAL A 260 -18.86 6.50 -13.40
N ALA A 261 -18.05 7.11 -14.27
CA ALA A 261 -17.42 8.41 -14.02
C ALA A 261 -18.46 9.53 -13.88
N CYS A 262 -19.47 9.55 -14.77
CA CYS A 262 -20.60 10.48 -14.72
C CYS A 262 -21.40 10.34 -13.42
N GLY A 263 -21.70 9.10 -12.99
CA GLY A 263 -22.36 8.89 -11.70
C GLY A 263 -21.51 9.33 -10.50
N ASP A 264 -20.20 9.13 -10.54
CA ASP A 264 -19.34 9.60 -9.45
C ASP A 264 -19.23 11.13 -9.43
N GLU A 265 -19.28 11.80 -10.59
CA GLU A 265 -19.37 13.26 -10.70
C GLU A 265 -20.70 13.79 -10.13
N MET A 266 -21.82 13.11 -10.42
CA MET A 266 -23.13 13.45 -9.87
C MET A 266 -23.16 13.36 -8.33
N LEU A 267 -22.55 12.32 -7.75
CA LEU A 267 -22.43 12.20 -6.30
C LEU A 267 -21.50 13.26 -5.67
N ARG A 268 -20.43 13.65 -6.36
CA ARG A 268 -19.58 14.77 -5.91
C ARG A 268 -20.36 16.08 -5.95
N ALA A 269 -21.13 16.34 -7.00
CA ALA A 269 -21.97 17.52 -7.09
C ALA A 269 -23.01 17.59 -5.96
N ALA A 270 -23.59 16.45 -5.59
CA ALA A 270 -24.50 16.36 -4.44
C ALA A 270 -23.78 16.59 -3.10
N ALA A 271 -22.57 16.04 -2.92
CA ALA A 271 -21.76 16.26 -1.72
C ALA A 271 -21.38 17.74 -1.57
N ASP A 272 -20.91 18.36 -2.65
CA ASP A 272 -20.55 19.76 -2.62
C ASP A 272 -21.78 20.68 -2.44
N ALA A 273 -22.95 20.31 -2.98
CA ALA A 273 -24.20 21.04 -2.75
C ALA A 273 -24.61 21.02 -1.27
N VAL A 274 -24.39 19.90 -0.59
CA VAL A 274 -24.61 19.78 0.86
C VAL A 274 -23.62 20.64 1.64
N ASP A 275 -22.35 20.65 1.25
CA ASP A 275 -21.31 21.49 1.85
C ASP A 275 -21.63 23.00 1.70
N ASP A 276 -22.07 23.41 0.51
CA ASP A 276 -22.49 24.80 0.23
C ASP A 276 -23.74 25.20 1.04
N ALA A 277 -24.69 24.27 1.21
CA ALA A 277 -25.95 24.54 1.90
C ALA A 277 -25.82 24.52 3.43
N LEU A 278 -24.88 23.74 3.96
CA LEU A 278 -24.75 23.46 5.39
C LEU A 278 -23.34 23.81 5.90
N SER A 279 -23.07 25.09 6.11
CA SER A 279 -21.74 25.62 6.47
C SER A 279 -21.13 25.07 7.77
N GLU A 280 -21.94 24.51 8.67
CA GLU A 280 -21.47 23.89 9.93
C GLU A 280 -21.45 22.36 9.86
N ALA A 281 -21.80 21.76 8.72
CA ALA A 281 -21.82 20.31 8.55
C ALA A 281 -20.45 19.79 8.09
N VAL A 282 -20.13 18.55 8.49
CA VAL A 282 -19.12 17.76 7.81
C VAL A 282 -19.82 16.82 6.84
N THR A 283 -19.45 16.91 5.57
CA THR A 283 -20.03 16.13 4.48
C THR A 283 -19.08 15.04 4.00
N GLY A 284 -19.61 13.90 3.56
CA GLY A 284 -18.83 12.84 2.94
C GLY A 284 -19.68 11.77 2.28
N VAL A 285 -19.05 10.88 1.50
CA VAL A 285 -19.72 9.82 0.73
C VAL A 285 -19.27 8.44 1.25
N PRO A 286 -19.77 7.99 2.42
CA PRO A 286 -19.34 6.74 3.04
C PRO A 286 -19.92 5.48 2.36
N SER A 287 -20.94 5.62 1.50
CA SER A 287 -21.55 4.53 0.72
C SER A 287 -21.38 4.76 -0.80
N ARG A 288 -22.02 3.93 -1.63
CA ARG A 288 -21.87 4.00 -3.10
C ARG A 288 -22.79 5.04 -3.74
N ASP A 289 -23.83 5.46 -3.04
CA ASP A 289 -25.04 6.11 -3.57
C ASP A 289 -25.61 7.19 -2.64
N THR A 290 -25.01 7.37 -1.46
CA THR A 290 -25.55 8.24 -0.40
C THR A 290 -24.46 9.18 0.10
N VAL A 291 -24.79 10.48 0.07
CA VAL A 291 -24.05 11.54 0.73
C VAL A 291 -24.55 11.64 2.17
N PHE A 292 -23.63 11.77 3.12
CA PHE A 292 -23.94 11.98 4.53
C PHE A 292 -23.45 13.36 4.95
N ALA A 293 -24.28 14.06 5.70
CA ALA A 293 -23.93 15.30 6.40
C ALA A 293 -24.14 15.09 7.90
N VAL A 294 -23.15 15.46 8.71
CA VAL A 294 -23.27 15.50 10.18
C VAL A 294 -23.18 16.95 10.61
N ALA A 295 -24.22 17.46 11.28
CA ALA A 295 -24.35 18.86 11.66
C ALA A 295 -25.01 19.00 13.04
N PRO A 296 -24.86 20.16 13.72
CA PRO A 296 -25.63 20.45 14.92
C PRO A 296 -27.12 20.55 14.63
N GLU A 297 -27.94 20.36 15.66
CA GLU A 297 -29.39 20.54 15.58
C GLU A 297 -29.72 22.04 15.58
N GLY A 298 -29.85 22.64 14.39
CA GLY A 298 -30.15 24.08 14.25
C GLY A 298 -31.25 24.40 13.26
N MET A 299 -31.19 23.84 12.05
CA MET A 299 -32.21 24.08 11.01
C MET A 299 -33.43 23.16 11.12
N THR A 300 -34.55 23.47 10.48
CA THR A 300 -35.63 22.49 10.27
C THR A 300 -35.26 21.54 9.12
N THR A 301 -35.89 20.36 9.06
CA THR A 301 -35.68 19.40 7.96
C THR A 301 -35.99 20.04 6.61
N ASP A 302 -37.13 20.72 6.50
CA ASP A 302 -37.59 21.32 5.26
C ASP A 302 -36.63 22.42 4.76
N ALA A 303 -36.07 23.21 5.68
CA ALA A 303 -35.08 24.23 5.34
C ALA A 303 -33.79 23.61 4.78
N VAL A 304 -33.35 22.48 5.36
CA VAL A 304 -32.19 21.73 4.87
C VAL A 304 -32.46 21.18 3.47
N GLU A 305 -33.60 20.51 3.26
CA GLU A 305 -33.94 19.94 1.96
C GLU A 305 -34.00 21.01 0.86
N ILE A 306 -34.70 22.13 1.11
CA ILE A 306 -34.81 23.23 0.15
C ILE A 306 -33.43 23.82 -0.17
N ALA A 307 -32.60 24.08 0.85
CA ALA A 307 -31.28 24.66 0.65
C ALA A 307 -30.37 23.74 -0.20
N VAL A 308 -30.37 22.44 0.10
CA VAL A 308 -29.57 21.45 -0.64
C VAL A 308 -30.08 21.29 -2.07
N ARG A 309 -31.41 21.20 -2.30
CA ARG A 309 -32.00 21.12 -3.64
C ARG A 309 -31.63 22.33 -4.50
N LEU A 310 -31.71 23.54 -3.94
CA LEU A 310 -31.32 24.76 -4.65
C LEU A 310 -29.82 24.79 -4.97
N ALA A 311 -28.96 24.37 -4.05
CA ALA A 311 -27.52 24.28 -4.29
C ALA A 311 -27.18 23.24 -5.36
N PHE A 312 -27.85 22.09 -5.34
CA PHE A 312 -27.67 21.02 -6.31
C PHE A 312 -28.13 21.44 -7.71
N ALA A 313 -29.31 22.05 -7.83
CA ALA A 313 -29.83 22.55 -9.11
C ALA A 313 -28.87 23.58 -9.75
N ARG A 314 -28.28 24.49 -8.96
CA ARG A 314 -27.25 25.43 -9.47
C ARG A 314 -26.03 24.73 -10.03
N ARG A 315 -25.64 23.59 -9.45
CA ARG A 315 -24.48 22.81 -9.90
C ARG A 315 -24.78 21.99 -11.16
N MET A 316 -26.01 21.52 -11.34
CA MET A 316 -26.39 20.80 -12.57
C MET A 316 -26.25 21.69 -13.81
N VAL A 317 -26.61 22.97 -13.70
CA VAL A 317 -26.41 23.96 -14.78
C VAL A 317 -24.93 24.12 -15.14
N LEU A 318 -24.03 24.04 -14.16
CA LEU A 318 -22.58 24.15 -14.38
C LEU A 318 -21.96 22.87 -14.99
N LEU A 319 -22.63 21.74 -14.84
CA LEU A 319 -22.22 20.44 -15.38
C LEU A 319 -22.87 20.12 -16.74
N ASP A 320 -23.60 21.07 -17.32
CA ASP A 320 -24.30 20.95 -18.61
C ASP A 320 -25.26 19.73 -18.66
N PHE A 321 -25.89 19.43 -17.52
CA PHE A 321 -26.91 18.39 -17.42
C PHE A 321 -28.29 19.01 -17.70
N ASP A 322 -28.95 18.54 -18.76
CA ASP A 322 -30.27 19.06 -19.21
C ASP A 322 -31.40 18.79 -18.20
N ASP A 323 -31.27 17.73 -17.41
CA ASP A 323 -32.23 17.35 -16.37
C ASP A 323 -31.57 17.42 -14.98
N VAL A 324 -32.33 17.88 -13.99
CA VAL A 324 -31.87 17.98 -12.59
C VAL A 324 -32.42 16.79 -11.84
N PRO A 325 -31.60 15.78 -11.51
CA PRO A 325 -32.09 14.60 -10.81
C PRO A 325 -32.72 14.97 -9.48
N ASP A 326 -33.82 14.29 -9.16
CA ASP A 326 -34.45 14.48 -7.86
C ASP A 326 -33.54 13.97 -6.74
N LEU A 327 -33.58 14.64 -5.60
CA LEU A 327 -32.88 14.24 -4.39
C LEU A 327 -33.87 13.62 -3.41
N SER A 328 -33.48 12.53 -2.76
CA SER A 328 -34.23 11.98 -1.63
C SER A 328 -33.46 12.18 -0.33
N PHE A 329 -34.18 12.51 0.72
CA PHE A 329 -33.62 12.90 2.01
C PHE A 329 -34.08 11.94 3.10
N GLU A 330 -33.19 11.67 4.04
CA GLU A 330 -33.52 11.04 5.31
C GLU A 330 -32.78 11.77 6.43
N HIS A 331 -33.51 12.12 7.48
CA HIS A 331 -32.97 12.81 8.64
C HIS A 331 -33.03 11.91 9.87
N SER A 332 -31.92 11.85 10.60
CA SER A 332 -31.82 11.08 11.85
C SER A 332 -31.11 11.92 12.91
N VAL A 333 -31.58 11.84 14.15
CA VAL A 333 -30.87 12.38 15.30
C VAL A 333 -30.14 11.24 16.01
N ILE A 334 -28.83 11.39 16.18
CA ILE A 334 -27.99 10.40 16.84
C ILE A 334 -27.48 10.94 18.18
N ARG A 335 -27.33 10.03 19.15
CA ARG A 335 -26.71 10.31 20.46
C ARG A 335 -25.41 9.55 20.68
N THR A 336 -25.00 8.71 19.72
CA THR A 336 -23.78 7.91 19.79
C THR A 336 -23.14 7.76 18.41
N VAL A 337 -21.82 7.57 18.39
CA VAL A 337 -21.05 7.31 17.16
C VAL A 337 -21.40 5.94 16.56
N ASP A 338 -21.85 5.00 17.39
CA ASP A 338 -22.29 3.67 16.94
C ASP A 338 -23.60 3.75 16.15
N ALA A 339 -24.51 4.66 16.51
CA ALA A 339 -25.73 4.90 15.73
C ALA A 339 -25.40 5.42 14.32
N LEU A 340 -24.44 6.35 14.18
CA LEU A 340 -23.94 6.77 12.86
C LEU A 340 -23.32 5.60 12.09
N SER A 341 -22.52 4.77 12.78
CA SER A 341 -21.90 3.60 12.16
C SER A 341 -22.92 2.58 11.67
N ALA A 342 -24.01 2.40 12.40
CA ALA A 342 -25.13 1.56 11.97
C ALA A 342 -25.80 2.12 10.71
N LEU A 343 -26.05 3.43 10.64
CA LEU A 343 -26.61 4.10 9.44
C LEU A 343 -25.72 3.89 8.21
N MET A 344 -24.38 4.03 8.35
CA MET A 344 -23.43 3.83 7.25
C MET A 344 -23.32 2.37 6.80
N ASN A 345 -23.59 1.40 7.69
CA ASN A 345 -23.48 -0.03 7.40
C ASN A 345 -24.79 -0.64 6.89
N HIS A 346 -25.91 0.05 7.07
CA HIS A 346 -27.21 -0.47 6.68
C HIS A 346 -27.30 -0.52 5.14
N ARG A 347 -27.11 -1.72 4.56
CA ARG A 347 -27.62 -2.00 3.21
C ARG A 347 -29.12 -1.97 3.32
N ARG A 348 -29.75 -0.94 2.79
CA ARG A 348 -31.21 -0.81 2.82
C ARG A 348 -31.82 -1.28 1.50
N PRO A 349 -32.97 -1.97 1.53
CA PRO A 349 -33.64 -2.42 0.33
C PRO A 349 -34.02 -1.22 -0.55
N HIS A 350 -33.90 -1.39 -1.86
CA HIS A 350 -34.37 -0.40 -2.83
C HIS A 350 -35.87 -0.18 -2.63
N ALA A 351 -36.31 1.07 -2.54
CA ALA A 351 -37.71 1.39 -2.81
C ALA A 351 -37.93 1.17 -4.31
N ARG A 352 -38.75 0.17 -4.67
CA ARG A 352 -39.28 0.08 -6.04
C ARG A 352 -40.24 1.25 -6.26
N PRO A 353 -40.12 2.03 -7.33
CA PRO A 353 -41.18 2.94 -7.73
C PRO A 353 -42.33 2.12 -8.33
N GLY A 354 -43.56 2.35 -7.85
CA GLY A 354 -44.80 1.89 -8.51
C GLY A 354 -45.49 0.70 -7.85
N GLY A 355 -46.17 0.93 -6.73
CA GLY A 355 -47.38 0.20 -6.38
C GLY A 355 -48.56 1.14 -6.60
N VAL A 356 -49.25 0.99 -7.72
CA VAL A 356 -50.60 1.56 -7.90
C VAL A 356 -51.51 0.63 -7.11
N ASP A 357 -52.00 1.10 -5.97
CA ASP A 357 -53.15 0.47 -5.30
C ASP A 357 -54.39 0.74 -6.18
N GLU A 358 -54.71 -0.21 -7.04
CA GLU A 358 -56.10 -0.48 -7.39
C GLU A 358 -56.65 -1.45 -6.34
N LEU A 359 -57.48 -0.93 -5.43
CA LEU A 359 -58.76 -1.51 -4.99
C LEU A 359 -59.54 -0.50 -4.14
#